data_AF-A0A329ZP05-F1
#
_entry.id   AF-A0A329ZP05-F1
#
_cell.length_a   1.000
_cell.length_b   1.000
_cell.length_c   1.000
_cell.angle_alpha   90.00
_cell.angle_beta   90.00
_cell.angle_gamma   90.00
#
_symmetry.space_group_name_H-M   'P 1'
#
loop_
_entity.id
_entity.type
_entity.pdbx_description
1 polymer ?
#
loop_
_entity_poly.entity_id
_entity_poly.type
_entity_poly.pdbx_seq_one_letter_code
_entity_poly.pdbx_strand_id
1 'polypeptide(L)'
;MQRSGSYRQAVKNIFFFAFLFIYQSLVGLATFLPPLLGVFFLLFLFYDDKDDFWHFCVVLGILFVIEAFNAIPLGFLVLLFLLLRYVMILYSHKFSFTRFLWVIEIILVYVGFYCLLVVSSRFLEFGIELSPLILLYYLAVEIIMVGIYEHSL
;
A
#
# COMPACT_ATOMS: atom_id res chain seq x y z
N MET A 1 -7.20 32.65 -39.55
CA MET A 1 -7.10 32.73 -38.08
C MET A 1 -7.83 31.52 -37.46
N GLN A 2 -7.15 30.43 -37.13
CA GLN A 2 -7.76 29.28 -36.42
C GLN A 2 -6.74 28.34 -35.72
N ARG A 3 -5.51 28.81 -35.46
CA ARG A 3 -4.43 27.98 -34.87
C ARG A 3 -4.50 27.85 -33.34
N SER A 4 -5.16 28.76 -32.64
CA SER A 4 -5.24 28.75 -31.16
C SER A 4 -6.20 27.69 -30.60
N GLY A 5 -7.25 27.32 -31.35
CA GLY A 5 -8.20 26.27 -30.95
C GLY A 5 -7.59 24.86 -31.00
N SER A 6 -6.81 24.57 -32.05
CA SER A 6 -6.20 23.24 -32.25
C SER A 6 -5.14 22.90 -31.19
N TYR A 7 -4.34 23.88 -30.74
CA TYR A 7 -3.33 23.65 -29.71
C TYR A 7 -3.96 23.42 -28.34
N ARG A 8 -4.99 24.20 -27.99
CA ARG A 8 -5.75 24.03 -26.73
C ARG A 8 -6.49 22.69 -26.70
N GLN A 9 -7.01 22.23 -27.85
CA GLN A 9 -7.61 20.91 -28.01
C GLN A 9 -6.57 19.79 -27.88
N ALA A 10 -5.38 19.95 -28.48
CA ALA A 10 -4.29 18.97 -28.39
C ALA A 10 -3.77 18.83 -26.95
N VAL A 11 -3.56 19.93 -26.22
CA VAL A 11 -3.16 19.89 -24.81
C VAL A 11 -4.23 19.22 -23.96
N LYS A 12 -5.51 19.51 -24.20
CA LYS A 12 -6.63 18.85 -23.52
C LYS A 12 -6.65 17.34 -23.79
N ASN A 13 -6.39 16.92 -25.02
CA ASN A 13 -6.32 15.50 -25.39
C ASN A 13 -5.12 14.78 -24.77
N ILE A 14 -3.95 15.43 -24.71
CA ILE A 14 -2.77 14.89 -24.03
C ILE A 14 -3.04 14.72 -22.54
N PHE A 15 -3.68 15.71 -21.91
CA PHE A 15 -4.07 15.64 -20.50
C PHE A 15 -5.07 14.49 -20.25
N PHE A 16 -6.08 14.34 -21.11
CA PHE A 16 -7.02 13.23 -21.04
C PHE A 16 -6.33 11.88 -21.23
N PHE A 17 -5.38 11.78 -22.16
CA PHE A 17 -4.63 10.56 -22.40
C PHE A 17 -3.74 10.19 -21.20
N ALA A 18 -3.04 11.17 -20.61
CA ALA A 18 -2.27 10.97 -19.38
C ALA A 18 -3.16 10.51 -18.22
N PHE A 19 -4.34 11.12 -18.07
CA PHE A 19 -5.30 10.74 -17.03
C PHE A 19 -5.86 9.34 -17.25
N LEU A 20 -6.19 8.97 -18.49
CA LEU A 20 -6.64 7.61 -18.84
C LEU A 20 -5.54 6.57 -18.66
N PHE A 21 -4.29 6.91 -18.97
CA PHE A 21 -3.15 6.04 -18.75
C PHE A 21 -2.91 5.80 -17.27
N ILE A 22 -2.88 6.85 -16.45
CA ILE A 22 -2.79 6.76 -14.99
C ILE A 22 -3.96 5.95 -14.44
N TYR A 23 -5.19 6.19 -14.92
CA TYR A 23 -6.39 5.44 -14.54
C TYR A 23 -6.24 3.94 -14.84
N GLN A 24 -5.79 3.57 -16.04
CA GLN A 24 -5.61 2.18 -16.41
C GLN A 24 -4.48 1.50 -15.62
N SER A 25 -3.39 2.22 -15.35
CA SER A 25 -2.32 1.73 -14.47
C SER A 25 -2.79 1.52 -13.03
N LEU A 26 -3.67 2.39 -12.52
CA LEU A 26 -4.22 2.27 -11.16
C LEU A 26 -5.19 1.09 -11.02
N VAL A 27 -6.03 0.85 -12.02
CA VAL A 27 -6.93 -0.32 -12.02
C VAL A 27 -6.12 -1.62 -12.05
N GLY A 28 -5.02 -1.66 -12.82
CA GLY A 28 -4.10 -2.80 -12.82
C GLY A 28 -3.30 -2.97 -11.53
N LEU A 29 -3.20 -1.92 -10.71
CA LEU A 29 -2.44 -1.91 -9.47
C LEU A 29 -3.08 -2.81 -8.41
N ALA A 30 -4.40 -3.04 -8.46
CA ALA A 30 -5.10 -3.94 -7.53
C ALA A 30 -4.50 -5.36 -7.49
N THR A 31 -4.00 -5.87 -8.61
CA THR A 31 -3.37 -7.19 -8.69
C THR A 31 -1.97 -7.22 -8.07
N PHE A 32 -1.28 -6.09 -8.09
CA PHE A 32 0.06 -5.92 -7.51
C PHE A 32 0.03 -5.29 -6.11
N LEU A 33 -1.13 -4.85 -5.64
CA LEU A 33 -1.30 -4.22 -4.35
C LEU A 33 -0.99 -5.19 -3.19
N PRO A 34 -1.48 -6.45 -3.20
CA PRO A 34 -1.16 -7.40 -2.14
C PRO A 34 0.36 -7.60 -1.95
N PRO A 35 1.19 -7.86 -2.98
CA PRO A 35 2.64 -8.06 -2.81
C PRO A 35 3.46 -6.79 -2.54
N LEU A 36 2.85 -5.60 -2.55
CA LEU A 36 3.54 -4.32 -2.28
C LEU A 36 3.06 -3.64 -1.00
N LEU A 37 2.05 -4.21 -0.32
CA LEU A 37 1.45 -3.62 0.86
C LEU A 37 2.49 -3.43 1.97
N GLY A 38 3.27 -4.47 2.28
CA GLY A 38 4.35 -4.37 3.27
C GLY A 38 5.35 -3.27 2.95
N VAL A 39 5.78 -3.12 1.69
CA VAL A 39 6.71 -2.07 1.24
C VAL A 39 6.11 -0.68 1.43
N PHE A 40 4.84 -0.47 1.06
CA PHE A 40 4.19 0.84 1.27
C PHE A 40 4.13 1.21 2.76
N PHE A 41 3.85 0.24 3.62
CA PHE A 41 3.80 0.44 5.07
C PHE A 41 5.18 0.66 5.68
N LEU A 42 6.21 -0.04 5.20
CA LEU A 42 7.59 0.21 5.61
C LEU A 42 8.07 1.60 5.17
N LEU A 43 7.75 2.03 3.94
CA LEU A 43 8.03 3.38 3.46
C LEU A 43 7.28 4.44 4.28
N PHE A 44 6.02 4.19 4.61
CA PHE A 44 5.25 5.05 5.49
C PHE A 44 5.95 5.27 6.83
N LEU A 45 6.45 4.20 7.46
CA LEU A 45 7.21 4.28 8.71
C LEU A 45 8.56 4.96 8.56
N PHE A 46 9.26 4.69 7.46
CA PHE A 46 10.57 5.28 7.19
C PHE A 46 10.49 6.80 6.99
N TYR A 47 9.44 7.29 6.30
CA TYR A 47 9.25 8.73 6.11
C TYR A 47 8.69 9.42 7.36
N ASP A 48 7.92 8.71 8.20
CA ASP A 48 7.50 9.18 9.53
C ASP A 48 8.72 9.38 10.45
N ASP A 49 9.64 8.41 10.51
CA ASP A 49 10.85 8.48 11.35
C ASP A 49 11.87 9.54 10.88
N LYS A 50 11.83 9.91 9.59
CA LYS A 50 12.70 10.93 9.00
C LYS A 50 12.14 12.35 9.06
N ASP A 51 10.98 12.56 9.68
CA ASP A 51 10.25 13.84 9.69
C ASP A 51 10.00 14.40 8.27
N ASP A 52 9.99 13.55 7.23
CA ASP A 52 9.89 13.97 5.84
C ASP A 52 8.42 14.04 5.41
N PHE A 53 7.74 15.07 5.93
CA PHE A 53 6.29 15.27 5.82
C PHE A 53 5.78 15.22 4.37
N TRP A 54 6.55 15.74 3.40
CA TRP A 54 6.12 15.76 2.00
C TRP A 54 6.03 14.35 1.41
N HIS A 55 7.04 13.52 1.64
CA HIS A 55 7.06 12.15 1.16
C HIS A 55 6.01 11.28 1.87
N PHE A 56 5.80 11.54 3.16
CA PHE A 56 4.71 10.93 3.94
C PHE A 56 3.32 11.23 3.35
N CYS A 57 3.04 12.50 3.03
CA CYS A 57 1.78 12.89 2.38
C CYS A 57 1.60 12.25 1.00
N VAL A 58 2.68 12.06 0.24
CA VAL A 58 2.62 11.38 -1.06
C VAL A 58 2.22 9.91 -0.89
N VAL A 59 2.81 9.20 0.08
CA VAL A 59 2.46 7.79 0.35
C VAL A 59 0.99 7.67 0.78
N LEU A 60 0.54 8.52 1.70
CA LEU A 60 -0.88 8.57 2.09
C LEU A 60 -1.81 8.92 0.92
N GLY A 61 -1.41 9.87 0.08
CA GLY A 61 -2.17 10.24 -1.12
C GLY A 61 -2.32 9.06 -2.08
N ILE A 62 -1.24 8.29 -2.30
CA ILE A 62 -1.27 7.09 -3.14
C ILE A 62 -2.23 6.05 -2.53
N LEU A 63 -2.13 5.79 -1.24
CA LEU A 63 -3.03 4.84 -0.55
C LEU A 63 -4.49 5.26 -0.64
N PHE A 64 -4.80 6.53 -0.42
CA PHE A 64 -6.17 7.06 -0.52
C PHE A 64 -6.73 6.95 -1.93
N VAL A 65 -5.90 7.24 -2.93
CA VAL A 65 -6.30 7.10 -4.33
C VAL A 65 -6.58 5.62 -4.66
N ILE A 66 -5.73 4.70 -4.22
CA ILE A 66 -5.94 3.25 -4.42
C ILE A 66 -7.24 2.78 -3.73
N GLU A 67 -7.53 3.25 -2.52
CA GLU A 67 -8.77 2.97 -1.80
C GLU A 67 -10.00 3.46 -2.58
N ALA A 68 -9.96 4.70 -3.10
CA ALA A 68 -11.06 5.28 -3.86
C ALA A 68 -11.35 4.52 -5.17
N PHE A 69 -10.33 3.95 -5.81
CA PHE A 69 -10.49 3.23 -7.08
C PHE A 69 -10.79 1.74 -6.91
N ASN A 70 -10.26 1.09 -5.88
CA ASN A 70 -10.37 -0.36 -5.70
C ASN A 70 -11.40 -0.76 -4.64
N ALA A 71 -12.00 0.23 -3.96
CA ALA A 71 -12.95 0.05 -2.87
C ALA A 71 -12.41 -0.86 -1.75
N ILE A 72 -11.09 -0.82 -1.54
CA ILE A 72 -10.41 -1.54 -0.47
C ILE A 72 -10.24 -0.56 0.70
N PRO A 73 -10.68 -0.89 1.92
CA PRO A 73 -10.59 0.01 3.08
C PRO A 73 -9.15 0.13 3.61
N LEU A 74 -8.25 0.70 2.81
CA LEU A 74 -6.83 0.85 3.14
C LEU A 74 -6.62 1.84 4.30
N GLY A 75 -7.44 2.87 4.44
CA GLY A 75 -7.40 3.75 5.61
C GLY A 75 -7.63 3.00 6.91
N PHE A 76 -8.55 2.02 6.92
CA PHE A 76 -8.74 1.15 8.09
C PHE A 76 -7.54 0.21 8.28
N LEU A 77 -6.93 -0.26 7.19
CA LEU A 77 -5.71 -1.08 7.25
C LEU A 77 -4.57 -0.30 7.91
N VAL A 78 -4.42 0.98 7.58
CA VAL A 78 -3.41 1.86 8.18
C VAL A 78 -3.63 2.00 9.68
N LEU A 79 -4.87 2.29 10.09
CA LEU A 79 -5.22 2.42 11.49
C LEU A 79 -4.99 1.11 12.26
N LEU A 80 -5.41 -0.02 11.68
CA LEU A 80 -5.22 -1.34 12.26
C LEU A 80 -3.73 -1.70 12.38
N PHE A 81 -2.93 -1.40 11.36
CA PHE A 81 -1.48 -1.58 11.37
C PHE A 81 -0.82 -0.77 12.49
N LEU A 82 -1.15 0.52 12.61
CA LEU A 82 -0.64 1.38 13.68
C LEU A 82 -1.01 0.84 15.07
N LEU A 83 -2.24 0.35 15.24
CA LEU A 83 -2.69 -0.24 16.51
C LEU A 83 -1.90 -1.52 16.82
N LEU A 84 -1.81 -2.44 15.86
CA LEU A 84 -1.04 -3.68 16.00
C LEU A 84 0.43 -3.39 16.30
N ARG A 85 1.03 -2.40 15.64
CA ARG A 85 2.41 -1.97 15.86
C ARG A 85 2.60 -1.36 17.23
N TYR A 86 1.69 -0.51 17.69
CA TYR A 86 1.74 0.05 19.05
C TYR A 86 1.69 -1.05 20.12
N VAL A 87 0.76 -2.01 19.95
CA VAL A 87 0.67 -3.19 20.82
C VAL A 87 1.99 -3.97 20.77
N MET A 88 2.54 -4.20 19.59
CA MET A 88 3.80 -4.91 19.41
C MET A 88 4.96 -4.19 20.12
N ILE A 89 5.14 -2.88 19.95
CA ILE A 89 6.19 -2.08 20.61
C ILE A 89 6.05 -2.17 22.14
N LEU A 90 4.82 -2.10 22.65
CA LEU A 90 4.53 -2.24 24.08
C LEU A 90 5.01 -3.60 24.62
N TYR A 91 4.84 -4.69 23.85
CA TYR A 91 5.34 -6.03 24.20
C TYR A 91 6.82 -6.24 23.84
N SER A 92 7.37 -5.48 22.89
CA SER A 92 8.74 -5.59 22.36
C SER A 92 9.79 -5.01 23.29
N HIS A 93 9.41 -4.29 24.35
CA HIS A 93 10.37 -3.83 25.38
C HIS A 93 11.16 -4.99 26.03
N LYS A 94 10.75 -6.25 25.78
CA LYS A 94 11.46 -7.49 26.15
C LYS A 94 12.35 -8.12 25.07
N PHE A 95 12.23 -7.74 23.81
CA PHE A 95 12.91 -8.41 22.68
C PHE A 95 13.89 -7.48 21.94
N SER A 96 15.19 -7.76 22.12
CA SER A 96 16.31 -7.08 21.47
C SER A 96 16.60 -7.65 20.07
N PHE A 97 15.61 -7.68 19.17
CA PHE A 97 15.81 -8.12 17.78
C PHE A 97 15.51 -7.01 16.78
N THR A 98 16.36 -5.98 16.76
CA THR A 98 16.29 -4.87 15.80
C THR A 98 16.36 -5.34 14.34
N ARG A 99 17.07 -6.43 14.05
CA ARG A 99 17.24 -6.95 12.67
C ARG A 99 16.05 -7.70 12.09
N PHE A 100 15.05 -8.07 12.90
CA PHE A 100 13.87 -8.80 12.43
C PHE A 100 12.59 -7.96 12.51
N LEU A 101 12.70 -6.68 12.88
CA LEU A 101 11.54 -5.80 13.00
C LEU A 101 10.80 -5.65 11.68
N TRP A 102 11.52 -5.49 10.56
CA TRP A 102 10.93 -5.38 9.23
C TRP A 102 10.11 -6.64 8.85
N VAL A 103 10.61 -7.84 9.17
CA VAL A 103 9.88 -9.10 8.92
C VAL A 103 8.58 -9.13 9.69
N ILE A 104 8.63 -8.74 10.97
CA ILE A 104 7.46 -8.74 11.84
C ILE A 104 6.45 -7.68 11.36
N GLU A 105 6.92 -6.51 10.95
CA GLU A 105 6.07 -5.44 10.40
C GLU A 105 5.35 -5.90 9.12
N ILE A 106 6.04 -6.58 8.20
CA ILE A 106 5.41 -7.17 7.00
C ILE A 106 4.34 -8.19 7.41
N ILE A 107 4.66 -9.12 8.30
CA ILE A 107 3.68 -10.11 8.81
C ILE A 107 2.46 -9.39 9.41
N LEU A 108 2.67 -8.32 10.16
CA LEU A 108 1.62 -7.52 10.78
C LEU A 108 0.67 -6.90 9.74
N VAL A 109 1.22 -6.36 8.65
CA VAL A 109 0.43 -5.77 7.54
C VAL A 109 -0.47 -6.84 6.92
N TYR A 110 0.08 -8.01 6.59
CA TYR A 110 -0.71 -9.09 5.99
C TYR A 110 -1.74 -9.70 6.94
N VAL A 111 -1.42 -9.82 8.23
CA VAL A 111 -2.38 -10.26 9.25
C VAL A 111 -3.52 -9.24 9.37
N GLY A 112 -3.18 -7.95 9.42
CA GLY A 112 -4.17 -6.86 9.41
C GLY A 112 -5.04 -6.89 8.15
N PHE A 113 -4.43 -7.11 6.98
CA PHE A 113 -5.13 -7.22 5.71
C PHE A 113 -6.06 -8.43 5.66
N TYR A 114 -5.62 -9.58 6.16
CA TYR A 114 -6.47 -10.77 6.27
C TYR A 114 -7.65 -10.54 7.21
N CYS A 115 -7.42 -9.94 8.39
CA CYS A 115 -8.50 -9.54 9.30
C CYS A 115 -9.51 -8.62 8.60
N LEU A 116 -9.02 -7.65 7.82
CA LEU A 116 -9.86 -6.76 7.05
C LEU A 116 -10.68 -7.49 6.00
N LEU A 117 -10.11 -8.44 5.26
CA LEU A 117 -10.85 -9.25 4.28
C LEU A 117 -11.93 -10.12 4.94
N VAL A 118 -11.64 -10.67 6.12
CA VAL A 118 -12.62 -11.48 6.87
C VAL A 118 -13.76 -10.61 7.42
N VAL A 119 -13.44 -9.41 7.91
CA VAL A 119 -14.47 -8.45 8.38
C VAL A 119 -15.25 -7.91 7.20
N SER A 120 -14.58 -7.51 6.12
CA SER A 120 -15.23 -6.98 4.93
C SER A 120 -16.17 -8.02 4.34
N SER A 121 -15.74 -9.26 4.09
CA SER A 121 -16.61 -10.33 3.56
C SER A 121 -17.88 -10.62 4.40
N ARG A 122 -17.91 -10.24 5.68
CA ARG A 122 -19.07 -10.37 6.56
C ARG A 122 -19.99 -9.15 6.59
N PHE A 123 -19.47 -7.94 6.35
CA PHE A 123 -20.18 -6.67 6.54
C PHE A 123 -20.39 -5.86 5.26
N LEU A 124 -19.52 -6.04 4.26
CA LEU A 124 -19.52 -5.35 2.98
C LEU A 124 -19.35 -6.41 1.89
N GLU A 125 -20.17 -6.39 0.85
CA GLU A 125 -20.04 -7.30 -0.31
C GLU A 125 -18.82 -6.93 -1.17
N PHE A 126 -17.63 -6.84 -0.57
CA PHE A 126 -16.37 -6.59 -1.24
C PHE A 126 -15.80 -7.92 -1.77
N GLY A 127 -15.87 -8.09 -3.09
CA GLY A 127 -15.53 -9.30 -3.83
C GLY A 127 -14.04 -9.50 -4.11
N ILE A 128 -13.17 -9.29 -3.12
CA ILE A 128 -11.77 -9.75 -3.22
C ILE A 128 -11.69 -11.12 -2.53
N GLU A 129 -12.00 -12.17 -3.29
CA GLU A 129 -11.77 -13.56 -2.88
C GLU A 129 -10.28 -13.91 -3.03
N LEU A 130 -9.45 -13.39 -2.13
CA LEU A 130 -8.06 -13.81 -2.05
C LEU A 130 -7.97 -15.12 -1.26
N SER A 131 -7.46 -16.19 -1.88
CA SER A 131 -7.24 -17.44 -1.17
C SER A 131 -6.10 -17.27 -0.13
N PRO A 132 -6.19 -17.92 1.05
CA PRO A 132 -5.14 -17.83 2.08
C PRO A 132 -3.76 -18.25 1.57
N LEU A 133 -3.70 -19.19 0.61
CA LEU A 133 -2.46 -19.66 -0.02
C LEU A 133 -1.82 -18.57 -0.88
N ILE A 134 -2.61 -17.80 -1.61
CA ILE A 134 -2.13 -16.67 -2.42
C ILE A 134 -1.56 -15.57 -1.51
N LEU A 135 -2.23 -15.31 -0.38
CA LEU A 135 -1.77 -14.32 0.59
C LEU A 135 -0.44 -14.73 1.25
N LEU A 136 -0.27 -16.02 1.57
CA LEU A 136 0.99 -16.55 2.08
C LEU A 136 2.11 -16.49 1.03
N TYR A 137 1.78 -16.73 -0.25
CA TYR A 137 2.73 -16.55 -1.34
C TYR A 137 3.20 -15.09 -1.45
N TYR A 138 2.28 -14.11 -1.41
CA TYR A 138 2.64 -12.70 -1.45
C TYR A 138 3.50 -12.27 -0.25
N LEU A 139 3.15 -12.72 0.95
CA LEU A 139 3.95 -12.50 2.16
C LEU A 139 5.38 -13.04 2.00
N ALA A 140 5.55 -14.26 1.49
CA ALA A 140 6.87 -14.85 1.30
C ALA A 140 7.70 -14.08 0.25
N VAL A 141 7.08 -13.71 -0.87
CA VAL A 141 7.72 -12.92 -1.92
C VAL A 141 8.19 -11.57 -1.39
N GLU A 142 7.34 -10.89 -0.62
CA GLU A 142 7.64 -9.56 -0.10
C GLU A 142 8.74 -9.59 0.97
N ILE A 143 8.76 -10.60 1.85
CA ILE A 143 9.87 -10.80 2.79
C ILE A 143 11.19 -11.01 2.05
N ILE A 144 11.20 -11.80 0.97
CA ILE A 144 12.42 -12.01 0.16
C ILE A 144 12.84 -10.69 -0.51
N MET A 145 11.90 -9.95 -1.08
CA MET A 145 12.19 -8.70 -1.78
C MET A 145 12.78 -7.64 -0.85
N VAL A 146 12.15 -7.42 0.32
CA VAL A 146 12.63 -6.47 1.33
C VAL A 146 13.96 -6.94 1.92
N GLY A 147 14.10 -8.24 2.20
CA GLY A 147 15.35 -8.80 2.70
C GLY A 147 16.53 -8.61 1.73
N ILE A 148 16.31 -8.72 0.42
CA ILE A 148 17.33 -8.41 -0.60
C ILE A 148 17.68 -6.92 -0.59
N TYR A 149 16.68 -6.05 -0.51
CA TYR A 149 16.88 -4.60 -0.48
C TYR A 149 17.70 -4.17 0.74
N GLU A 150 17.37 -4.69 1.92
CA GLU A 150 18.04 -4.34 3.18
C GLU A 150 19.47 -4.91 3.27
N HIS A 151 19.76 -6.02 2.59
CA HIS A 151 21.12 -6.55 2.44
C HIS A 151 21.96 -5.85 1.36
N SER A 152 21.34 -5.06 0.48
CA SER A 152 22.02 -4.32 -0.60
C SER A 152 22.47 -2.90 -0.22
N LEU A 153 22.09 -2.46 0.99
CA LEU A 153 22.44 -1.19 1.63
C LEU A 153 23.60 -1.38 2.62
#